data_AF-A0A1Q7PKG5-F1
#
_entry.id   AF-A0A1Q7PKG5-F1
#
_cell.length_a   1.000
_cell.length_b   1.000
_cell.length_c   1.000
_cell.angle_alpha   90.00
_cell.angle_beta   90.00
_cell.angle_gamma   90.00
#
_symmetry.space_group_name_H-M   'P 1'
#
loop_
_entity.id
_entity.type
_entity.pdbx_description
1 polymer ?
#
loop_
_entity_poly.entity_id
_entity_poly.type
_entity_poly.pdbx_seq_one_letter_code
_entity_poly.pdbx_strand_id
1 'polypeptide(L)'
;MRRPLALLLLVAFTSGCALLPSRPPDLAYFPSPRKPGTIKIAHTLYRAAEAAGDDPGRYTFALIQSGAVTAFAAEDATFYFSDGLARQPQRHVDALVAQKVAHEVLGHAGQRRILSLSISGGFALLGFFWHGLGLADFVVNPLIVRAFSREQQLSADQRAIEILRDMGHAAPRRTLAEALRAAAVVNPPASRFFEQRLLAIEADLDDRLIALEPLEPTAVIAARKPAAKRP
;
A
#
# COMPACT_ATOMS: atom_id res chain seq x y z
N MET A 1 -50.16 -7.28 51.96
CA MET A 1 -49.61 -5.91 51.75
C MET A 1 -48.32 -5.83 52.55
N ARG A 2 -47.08 -5.65 52.08
CA ARG A 2 -46.46 -5.26 50.80
C ARG A 2 -45.06 -5.92 50.77
N ARG A 3 -44.74 -6.67 49.71
CA ARG A 3 -43.38 -6.66 49.11
C ARG A 3 -43.28 -5.34 48.31
N PRO A 4 -42.13 -4.68 48.06
CA PRO A 4 -40.75 -5.19 48.10
C PRO A 4 -39.71 -4.23 48.72
N LEU A 5 -38.85 -4.72 49.62
CA LEU A 5 -37.65 -4.00 50.10
C LEU A 5 -36.38 -4.48 49.38
N ALA A 6 -36.48 -4.76 48.07
CA ALA A 6 -35.40 -5.35 47.27
C ALA A 6 -35.03 -4.49 46.04
N LEU A 7 -35.37 -3.20 46.02
CA LEU A 7 -35.17 -2.35 44.84
C LEU A 7 -34.32 -1.08 45.08
N LEU A 8 -33.60 -0.98 46.20
CA LEU A 8 -32.83 0.24 46.55
C LEU A 8 -31.34 0.00 46.79
N LEU A 9 -30.82 -1.16 46.40
CA LEU A 9 -29.38 -1.49 46.46
C LEU A 9 -28.85 -1.98 45.10
N LEU A 10 -29.33 -1.40 43.99
CA LEU A 10 -28.87 -1.78 42.64
C LEU A 10 -28.84 -0.62 41.63
N VAL A 11 -28.47 0.60 42.05
CA VAL A 11 -28.35 1.75 41.11
C VAL A 11 -27.03 2.52 41.26
N ALA A 12 -26.04 2.02 42.00
CA ALA A 12 -24.76 2.73 42.20
C ALA A 12 -23.57 2.15 41.42
N PHE A 13 -23.78 1.58 40.22
CA PHE A 13 -22.68 0.99 39.42
C PHE A 13 -22.73 1.23 37.90
N THR A 14 -23.40 2.27 37.41
CA THR A 14 -23.43 2.58 35.95
C THR A 14 -22.83 3.94 35.56
N SER A 15 -21.98 4.53 36.40
CA SER A 15 -21.21 5.74 36.05
C SER A 15 -19.71 5.45 36.01
N GLY A 16 -19.35 4.46 35.20
CA GLY A 16 -17.99 4.25 34.75
C GLY A 16 -17.83 4.74 33.31
N CYS A 17 -17.93 6.05 33.08
CA CYS A 17 -17.34 6.67 31.90
C CYS A 17 -15.81 6.60 32.05
N ALA A 18 -15.25 5.40 31.92
CA ALA A 18 -13.83 5.23 31.70
C ALA A 18 -13.54 5.86 30.33
N LEU A 19 -12.81 6.96 30.39
CA LEU A 19 -12.12 7.67 29.32
C LEU A 19 -11.50 6.69 28.30
N LEU A 20 -12.29 6.24 27.33
CA LEU A 20 -11.76 5.82 26.05
C LEU A 20 -11.55 7.11 25.26
N PRO A 21 -10.34 7.39 24.75
CA PRO A 21 -10.13 8.56 23.91
C PRO A 21 -11.10 8.50 22.72
N SER A 22 -11.99 9.47 22.63
CA SER A 22 -13.07 9.57 21.64
C SER A 22 -12.58 9.92 20.22
N ARG A 23 -11.43 9.39 19.80
CA ARG A 23 -10.95 9.48 18.42
C ARG A 23 -10.40 8.13 18.00
N PRO A 24 -11.05 7.38 17.08
CA PRO A 24 -10.30 6.41 16.31
C PRO A 24 -9.15 7.17 15.64
N PRO A 25 -7.89 6.69 15.69
CA PRO A 25 -6.83 7.35 14.97
C PRO A 25 -7.20 7.37 13.48
N ASP A 26 -7.29 8.56 12.89
CA ASP A 26 -7.18 8.70 11.44
C ASP A 26 -5.80 8.14 11.08
N LEU A 27 -5.75 6.88 10.65
CA LEU A 27 -4.49 6.22 10.37
C LEU A 27 -3.82 6.83 9.13
N ALA A 28 -4.56 7.46 8.21
CA ALA A 28 -3.91 8.28 7.19
C ALA A 28 -3.58 9.68 7.68
N TYR A 29 -2.41 10.14 7.27
CA TYR A 29 -1.90 11.44 7.59
C TYR A 29 -1.13 11.99 6.39
N PHE A 30 -1.15 13.31 6.24
CA PHE A 30 -0.23 13.99 5.33
C PHE A 30 1.14 14.02 5.96
N PRO A 31 2.14 13.37 5.35
CA PRO A 31 3.44 13.29 5.97
C PRO A 31 4.20 14.61 5.79
N SER A 32 5.08 14.94 6.72
CA SER A 32 5.96 16.11 6.57
C SER A 32 6.83 15.97 5.31
N PRO A 33 6.90 16.99 4.43
CA PRO A 33 7.62 16.90 3.16
C PRO A 33 9.14 16.77 3.34
N ARG A 34 9.66 16.99 4.55
CA ARG A 34 11.09 16.89 4.88
C ARG A 34 11.50 15.49 5.35
N LYS A 35 10.56 14.58 5.60
CA LYS A 35 10.89 13.21 6.03
C LYS A 35 11.48 12.42 4.85
N PRO A 36 12.60 11.69 5.03
CA PRO A 36 13.21 10.92 3.95
C PRO A 36 12.25 9.91 3.28
N GLY A 37 11.39 9.25 4.07
CA GLY A 37 10.37 8.33 3.55
C GLY A 37 9.34 9.02 2.65
N THR A 38 8.97 10.27 2.98
CA THR A 38 8.03 11.08 2.19
C THR A 38 8.64 11.51 0.86
N ILE A 39 9.87 12.01 0.89
CA ILE A 39 10.61 12.39 -0.31
C ILE A 39 10.75 11.17 -1.24
N LYS A 40 11.08 10.01 -0.68
CA LYS A 40 11.17 8.75 -1.42
C LYS A 40 9.85 8.41 -2.12
N ILE A 41 8.72 8.41 -1.39
CA ILE A 41 7.41 8.10 -1.98
C ILE A 41 7.03 9.12 -3.05
N ALA A 42 7.14 10.41 -2.76
CA ALA A 42 6.82 11.48 -3.69
C ALA A 42 7.60 11.37 -5.01
N HIS A 43 8.93 11.21 -4.91
CA HIS A 43 9.80 11.06 -6.07
C HIS A 43 9.51 9.77 -6.85
N THR A 44 9.23 8.67 -6.16
CA THR A 44 8.90 7.40 -6.81
C THR A 44 7.57 7.47 -7.55
N LEU A 45 6.53 8.05 -6.92
CA LEU A 45 5.21 8.22 -7.53
C LEU A 45 5.28 9.12 -8.75
N TYR A 46 5.99 10.24 -8.65
CA TYR A 46 6.23 11.16 -9.77
C TYR A 46 6.88 10.44 -10.96
N ARG A 47 8.00 9.74 -10.71
CA ARG A 47 8.72 8.99 -11.77
C ARG A 47 7.90 7.86 -12.37
N ALA A 48 7.12 7.15 -11.55
CA ALA A 48 6.26 6.08 -12.03
C ALA A 48 5.11 6.60 -12.89
N ALA A 49 4.52 7.75 -12.55
CA ALA A 49 3.49 8.41 -13.36
C ALA A 49 4.05 8.86 -14.72
N GLU A 50 5.20 9.55 -14.72
CA GLU A 50 5.87 9.95 -15.97
C GLU A 50 6.22 8.74 -16.84
N ALA A 51 6.81 7.69 -16.25
CA ALA A 51 7.13 6.46 -16.95
C ALA A 51 5.88 5.72 -17.46
N ALA A 52 4.74 5.89 -16.80
CA ALA A 52 3.46 5.36 -17.25
C ALA A 52 2.84 6.20 -18.38
N GLY A 53 3.44 7.34 -18.75
CA GLY A 53 2.88 8.28 -19.73
C GLY A 53 1.65 9.04 -19.23
N ASP A 54 1.43 9.09 -17.91
CA ASP A 54 0.36 9.89 -17.29
C ASP A 54 0.92 11.22 -16.77
N ASP A 55 0.02 12.15 -16.42
CA ASP A 55 0.38 13.45 -15.86
C ASP A 55 0.67 13.32 -14.34
N PRO A 56 1.93 13.43 -13.88
CA PRO A 56 2.26 13.33 -12.46
C PRO A 56 1.60 14.42 -11.62
N GLY A 57 1.23 15.57 -12.22
CA GLY A 57 0.61 16.69 -11.53
C GLY A 57 -0.79 16.40 -11.00
N ARG A 58 -1.46 15.35 -11.52
CA ARG A 58 -2.78 14.92 -11.03
C ARG A 58 -2.68 13.99 -9.81
N TYR A 59 -1.51 13.39 -9.55
CA TYR A 59 -1.37 12.42 -8.47
C TYR A 59 -1.07 13.12 -7.15
N THR A 60 -1.81 12.72 -6.12
CA THR A 60 -1.57 13.12 -4.73
C THR A 60 -1.35 11.88 -3.90
N PHE A 61 -0.75 12.00 -2.71
CA PHE A 61 -0.69 10.87 -1.79
C PHE A 61 -0.77 11.25 -0.31
N ALA A 62 -1.19 10.28 0.49
CA ALA A 62 -1.11 10.30 1.96
C ALA A 62 -0.40 9.04 2.47
N LEU A 63 0.12 9.09 3.70
CA LEU A 63 0.67 7.92 4.37
C LEU A 63 -0.32 7.32 5.36
N ILE A 64 -0.27 6.00 5.54
CA ILE A 64 -1.04 5.28 6.54
C ILE A 64 -0.08 4.78 7.62
N GLN A 65 -0.38 5.09 8.89
CA GLN A 65 0.32 4.60 10.05
C GLN A 65 0.08 3.08 10.21
N SER A 66 0.90 2.28 9.54
CA SER A 66 0.81 0.81 9.55
C SER A 66 2.15 0.15 9.28
N GLY A 67 2.39 -0.98 9.94
CA GLY A 67 3.54 -1.86 9.70
C GLY A 67 3.43 -2.67 8.41
N ALA A 68 2.22 -2.85 7.88
CA ALA A 68 1.97 -3.61 6.65
C ALA A 68 2.67 -2.98 5.44
N VAL A 69 2.96 -3.77 4.41
CA VAL A 69 3.48 -3.28 3.12
C VAL A 69 2.32 -3.21 2.13
N THR A 70 1.61 -2.08 2.09
CA THR A 70 0.39 -1.97 1.28
C THR A 70 0.21 -0.58 0.71
N ALA A 71 -0.54 -0.53 -0.39
CA ALA A 71 -0.98 0.70 -1.00
C ALA A 71 -2.26 0.52 -1.81
N PHE A 72 -3.02 1.59 -1.94
CA PHE A 72 -4.21 1.68 -2.78
C PHE A 72 -4.34 3.09 -3.35
N ALA A 73 -5.00 3.22 -4.50
CA ALA A 73 -5.43 4.51 -5.05
C ALA A 73 -6.90 4.76 -4.66
N ALA A 74 -7.34 6.01 -4.63
CA ALA A 74 -8.74 6.43 -4.66
C ALA A 74 -9.15 6.80 -6.11
N GLU A 75 -10.43 7.06 -6.36
CA GLU A 75 -10.93 7.37 -7.71
C GLU A 75 -10.45 8.73 -8.24
N ASP A 76 -9.97 9.60 -7.36
CA ASP A 76 -9.45 10.94 -7.67
C ASP A 76 -7.92 10.95 -7.87
N ALA A 77 -7.32 9.79 -8.13
CA ALA A 77 -5.88 9.59 -8.22
C ALA A 77 -5.10 9.98 -6.95
N THR A 78 -5.75 9.96 -5.78
CA THR A 78 -5.08 10.03 -4.48
C THR A 78 -4.57 8.64 -4.08
N PHE A 79 -3.27 8.48 -3.92
CA PHE A 79 -2.63 7.25 -3.46
C PHE A 79 -2.43 7.23 -1.94
N TYR A 80 -2.64 6.08 -1.32
CA TYR A 80 -2.38 5.85 0.09
C TYR A 80 -1.31 4.79 0.23
N PHE A 81 -0.21 5.13 0.89
CA PHE A 81 0.92 4.21 1.12
C PHE A 81 1.11 3.97 2.60
N SER A 82 1.31 2.72 3.03
CA SER A 82 1.64 2.46 4.43
C SER A 82 3.07 2.88 4.80
N ASP A 83 3.30 3.18 6.07
CA ASP A 83 4.66 3.38 6.60
C ASP A 83 5.56 2.16 6.34
N GLY A 84 5.00 0.95 6.41
CA GLY A 84 5.72 -0.29 6.10
C GLY A 84 6.20 -0.36 4.66
N LEU A 85 5.41 0.09 3.69
CA LEU A 85 5.84 0.25 2.30
C LEU A 85 6.90 1.33 2.19
N ALA A 86 6.69 2.49 2.82
CA ALA A 86 7.64 3.60 2.81
C ALA A 86 8.99 3.25 3.48
N ARG A 87 9.07 2.20 4.30
CA ARG A 87 10.33 1.68 4.88
C ARG A 87 11.05 0.64 4.02
N GLN A 88 10.43 0.14 2.95
CA GLN A 88 11.07 -0.84 2.07
C GLN A 88 12.31 -0.26 1.35
N PRO A 89 13.26 -1.13 0.92
CA PRO A 89 14.35 -0.74 0.02
C PRO A 89 13.83 -0.03 -1.24
N GLN A 90 14.60 0.92 -1.79
CA GLN A 90 14.17 1.73 -2.93
C GLN A 90 13.59 0.90 -4.08
N ARG A 91 14.26 -0.17 -4.49
CA ARG A 91 13.81 -1.03 -5.59
C ARG A 91 12.43 -1.67 -5.34
N HIS A 92 12.10 -1.99 -4.08
CA HIS A 92 10.80 -2.54 -3.74
C HIS A 92 9.73 -1.44 -3.70
N VAL A 93 10.08 -0.23 -3.24
CA VAL A 93 9.19 0.93 -3.31
C VAL A 93 8.86 1.24 -4.77
N ASP A 94 9.87 1.31 -5.64
CA ASP A 94 9.69 1.51 -7.08
C ASP A 94 8.71 0.49 -7.66
N ALA A 95 8.92 -0.81 -7.41
CA ALA A 95 8.05 -1.86 -7.93
C ALA A 95 6.61 -1.78 -7.42
N LEU A 96 6.41 -1.61 -6.11
CA LEU A 96 5.07 -1.60 -5.54
C LEU A 96 4.32 -0.31 -5.90
N VAL A 97 5.01 0.83 -6.01
CA VAL A 97 4.42 2.09 -6.49
C VAL A 97 4.07 1.98 -7.98
N ALA A 98 4.98 1.48 -8.82
CA ALA A 98 4.73 1.24 -10.24
C ALA A 98 3.51 0.32 -10.45
N GLN A 99 3.35 -0.70 -9.61
CA GLN A 99 2.18 -1.57 -9.63
C GLN A 99 0.87 -0.83 -9.32
N LYS A 100 0.89 0.12 -8.38
CA LYS A 100 -0.31 0.91 -8.06
C LYS A 100 -0.62 1.93 -9.14
N VAL A 101 0.40 2.58 -9.71
CA VAL A 101 0.21 3.43 -10.90
C VAL A 101 -0.32 2.61 -12.08
N ALA A 102 0.15 1.37 -12.26
CA ALA A 102 -0.38 0.46 -13.28
C ALA A 102 -1.89 0.19 -13.11
N HIS A 103 -2.37 -0.02 -11.89
CA HIS A 103 -3.81 -0.14 -11.63
C HIS A 103 -4.57 1.14 -11.98
N GLU A 104 -4.02 2.31 -11.66
CA GLU A 104 -4.64 3.61 -11.97
C GLU A 104 -4.76 3.83 -13.49
N VAL A 105 -3.66 3.69 -14.24
CA VAL A 105 -3.64 3.95 -15.69
C VAL A 105 -4.44 2.91 -16.50
N LEU A 106 -4.59 1.70 -15.97
CA LEU A 106 -5.45 0.66 -16.56
C LEU A 106 -6.93 0.83 -16.18
N GLY A 107 -7.27 1.84 -15.37
CA GLY A 107 -8.65 2.07 -14.91
C GLY A 107 -9.17 0.93 -14.04
N HIS A 108 -8.29 0.21 -13.35
CA HIS A 108 -8.69 -0.84 -12.42
C HIS A 108 -9.30 -0.21 -11.17
N ALA A 109 -10.62 -0.04 -11.19
CA ALA A 109 -11.39 0.23 -9.98
C ALA A 109 -11.50 -1.07 -9.18
N GLY A 110 -10.62 -1.27 -8.20
CA GLY A 110 -10.74 -2.41 -7.29
C GLY A 110 -12.08 -2.38 -6.55
N GLN A 111 -12.68 -3.54 -6.32
CA GLN A 111 -14.04 -3.60 -5.80
C GLN A 111 -14.10 -3.11 -4.33
N ARG A 112 -14.57 -1.88 -4.05
CA ARG A 112 -15.72 -1.52 -3.17
C ARG A 112 -15.75 -0.08 -2.58
N ARG A 113 -17.01 0.36 -2.37
CA ARG A 113 -17.59 1.45 -1.54
C ARG A 113 -16.74 2.72 -1.38
N ILE A 114 -16.98 3.61 -2.35
CA ILE A 114 -16.79 5.07 -2.37
C ILE A 114 -16.40 5.64 -1.00
N LEU A 115 -15.10 5.90 -0.83
CA LEU A 115 -14.64 7.00 0.00
C LEU A 115 -14.45 8.17 -0.95
N SER A 116 -15.47 9.02 -1.07
CA SER A 116 -15.30 10.35 -1.64
C SER A 116 -14.57 11.18 -0.59
N LEU A 117 -13.24 11.08 -0.59
CA LEU A 117 -12.38 12.04 0.09
C LEU A 117 -11.91 13.01 -0.99
N SER A 118 -12.74 14.01 -1.27
CA SER A 118 -12.34 15.12 -2.14
C SER A 118 -11.20 15.88 -1.48
N ILE A 119 -9.96 15.55 -1.83
CA ILE A 119 -8.77 16.28 -1.40
C ILE A 119 -8.21 16.98 -2.64
N SER A 120 -8.64 18.22 -2.84
CA SER A 120 -8.00 19.11 -3.80
C SER A 120 -6.62 19.47 -3.27
N GLY A 121 -5.56 18.88 -3.83
CA GLY A 121 -4.21 19.11 -3.31
C GLY A 121 -3.07 18.56 -4.16
N GLY A 122 -3.01 18.92 -5.45
CA GLY A 122 -1.78 18.77 -6.22
C GLY A 122 -0.61 19.39 -5.46
N PHE A 123 0.45 18.61 -5.24
CA PHE A 123 1.72 19.00 -4.61
C PHE A 123 1.61 20.15 -3.58
N ALA A 124 1.02 19.90 -2.41
CA ALA A 124 0.95 20.89 -1.34
C ALA A 124 2.35 21.16 -0.71
N LEU A 125 3.11 22.04 -1.36
CA LEU A 125 4.30 22.71 -0.81
C LEU A 125 3.97 23.74 0.29
N LEU A 126 2.71 23.91 0.66
CA LEU A 126 2.27 24.90 1.63
C LEU A 126 1.37 24.22 2.65
N GLY A 127 1.95 23.90 3.81
CA GLY A 127 1.26 23.20 4.87
C GLY A 127 0.11 24.04 5.42
N PHE A 128 -1.13 23.59 5.20
CA PHE A 128 -2.28 23.85 6.07
C PHE A 128 -3.53 23.03 5.68
N PHE A 129 -4.30 22.59 6.70
CA PHE A 129 -5.71 22.09 6.72
C PHE A 129 -5.96 20.61 6.33
N TRP A 130 -6.93 19.84 6.87
CA TRP A 130 -7.78 19.80 8.08
C TRP A 130 -8.39 18.37 8.15
N HIS A 131 -8.74 17.86 9.33
CA HIS A 131 -9.03 16.45 9.65
C HIS A 131 -10.46 15.99 9.32
N GLY A 132 -10.62 14.69 9.06
CA GLY A 132 -11.86 13.96 9.33
C GLY A 132 -12.28 12.99 8.23
N LEU A 133 -11.99 11.70 8.42
CA LEU A 133 -12.89 10.54 8.27
C LEU A 133 -12.07 9.24 8.41
N GLY A 134 -12.50 8.38 9.35
CA GLY A 134 -11.73 7.29 9.93
C GLY A 134 -11.33 6.16 8.97
N LEU A 135 -10.04 5.87 8.92
CA LEU A 135 -9.43 4.75 8.18
C LEU A 135 -9.10 3.54 9.06
N ALA A 136 -9.61 3.50 10.30
CA ALA A 136 -9.32 2.43 11.26
C ALA A 136 -9.79 1.03 10.77
N ASP A 137 -10.84 0.97 9.95
CA ASP A 137 -11.35 -0.30 9.40
C ASP A 137 -10.41 -0.97 8.37
N PHE A 138 -9.46 -0.23 7.79
CA PHE A 138 -8.57 -0.74 6.72
C PHE A 138 -7.41 -1.60 7.22
N VAL A 139 -7.06 -1.52 8.52
CA VAL A 139 -5.93 -2.28 9.08
C VAL A 139 -6.38 -3.62 9.70
N VAL A 140 -7.66 -3.78 9.99
CA VAL A 140 -8.17 -4.90 10.81
C VAL A 140 -9.13 -5.81 10.06
N ASN A 141 -9.63 -5.42 8.88
CA ASN A 141 -10.57 -6.24 8.11
C ASN A 141 -10.03 -6.63 6.71
N PRO A 142 -9.60 -7.89 6.48
CA PRO A 142 -9.15 -8.35 5.17
C PRO A 142 -10.26 -8.34 4.09
N LEU A 143 -11.52 -8.09 4.46
CA LEU A 143 -12.64 -7.92 3.52
C LEU A 143 -12.80 -6.47 3.00
N ILE A 144 -11.96 -5.53 3.46
CA ILE A 144 -11.98 -4.10 3.11
C ILE A 144 -10.61 -3.68 2.54
N VAL A 145 -10.07 -4.50 1.65
CA VAL A 145 -8.97 -4.11 0.75
C VAL A 145 -9.53 -4.23 -0.66
N ARG A 146 -9.23 -3.27 -1.54
CA ARG A 146 -9.62 -3.31 -2.95
C ARG A 146 -9.18 -4.65 -3.55
N ALA A 147 -10.10 -5.60 -3.65
CA ALA A 147 -9.83 -6.89 -4.27
C ALA A 147 -9.82 -6.69 -5.78
N PHE A 148 -8.62 -6.68 -6.36
CA PHE A 148 -8.46 -6.75 -7.80
C PHE A 148 -8.70 -8.18 -8.25
N SER A 149 -9.45 -8.37 -9.32
CA SER A 149 -9.55 -9.70 -9.93
C SER A 149 -8.17 -10.23 -10.33
N ARG A 150 -8.06 -11.54 -10.46
CA ARG A 150 -6.84 -12.19 -10.95
C ARG A 150 -6.30 -11.56 -12.23
N GLU A 151 -7.16 -11.31 -13.21
CA GLU A 151 -6.77 -10.69 -14.49
C GLU A 151 -6.29 -9.25 -14.33
N GLN A 152 -6.94 -8.46 -13.45
CA GLN A 152 -6.51 -7.10 -13.14
C GLN A 152 -5.14 -7.06 -12.46
N GLN A 153 -4.83 -8.03 -11.60
CA GLN A 153 -3.51 -8.11 -10.97
C GLN A 153 -2.42 -8.50 -11.99
N LEU A 154 -2.69 -9.47 -12.85
CA LEU A 154 -1.73 -9.90 -13.88
C LEU A 154 -1.45 -8.81 -14.91
N SER A 155 -2.48 -8.10 -15.38
CA SER A 155 -2.32 -6.97 -16.30
C SER A 155 -1.64 -5.78 -15.63
N ALA A 156 -1.92 -5.50 -14.36
CA ALA A 156 -1.19 -4.49 -13.60
C ALA A 156 0.29 -4.86 -13.39
N ASP A 157 0.61 -6.13 -13.16
CA ASP A 157 2.00 -6.61 -13.04
C ASP A 157 2.75 -6.47 -14.38
N GLN A 158 2.10 -6.79 -15.50
CA GLN A 158 2.67 -6.57 -16.84
C GLN A 158 2.94 -5.08 -17.10
N ARG A 159 1.97 -4.21 -16.79
CA ARG A 159 2.15 -2.77 -16.96
C ARG A 159 3.20 -2.20 -16.00
N ALA A 160 3.31 -2.74 -14.78
CA ALA A 160 4.35 -2.35 -13.83
C ALA A 160 5.76 -2.69 -14.32
N ILE A 161 5.94 -3.81 -15.02
CA ILE A 161 7.22 -4.18 -15.65
C ILE A 161 7.64 -3.12 -16.68
N GLU A 162 6.70 -2.62 -17.48
CA GLU A 162 6.96 -1.57 -18.47
C GLU A 162 7.34 -0.26 -17.78
N ILE A 163 6.55 0.17 -16.79
CA ILE A 163 6.84 1.37 -15.99
C ILE A 163 8.24 1.27 -15.35
N LEU A 164 8.57 0.13 -14.75
CA LEU A 164 9.89 -0.09 -14.15
C LEU A 164 11.02 -0.03 -15.17
N ARG A 165 10.81 -0.57 -16.37
CA ARG A 165 11.78 -0.48 -17.48
C ARG A 165 12.03 0.97 -17.86
N ASP A 166 10.97 1.76 -17.99
CA ASP A 166 11.05 3.17 -18.39
C ASP A 166 11.61 4.05 -17.26
N MET A 167 11.45 3.62 -16.00
CA MET A 167 12.18 4.15 -14.84
C MET A 167 13.67 3.74 -14.80
N GLY A 168 14.15 2.94 -15.76
CA GLY A 168 15.56 2.55 -15.89
C GLY A 168 15.99 1.33 -15.08
N HIS A 169 15.06 0.49 -14.62
CA HIS A 169 15.41 -0.76 -13.94
C HIS A 169 15.99 -1.78 -14.93
N ALA A 170 17.18 -2.31 -14.63
CA ALA A 170 17.85 -3.29 -15.50
C ALA A 170 17.21 -4.69 -15.49
N ALA A 171 16.48 -5.04 -14.42
CA ALA A 171 15.78 -6.32 -14.29
C ALA A 171 14.35 -6.13 -13.75
N PRO A 172 13.44 -5.50 -14.52
CA PRO A 172 12.11 -5.12 -14.04
C PRO A 172 11.28 -6.29 -13.49
N ARG A 173 11.31 -7.47 -14.15
CA ARG A 173 10.54 -8.64 -13.67
C ARG A 173 11.06 -9.15 -12.34
N ARG A 174 12.40 -9.29 -12.22
CA ARG A 174 13.02 -9.63 -10.92
C ARG A 174 12.70 -8.61 -9.85
N THR A 175 12.81 -7.31 -10.14
CA THR A 175 12.56 -6.25 -9.16
C THR A 175 11.13 -6.36 -8.62
N LEU A 176 10.15 -6.58 -9.49
CA LEU A 176 8.76 -6.79 -9.08
C LEU A 176 8.61 -8.08 -8.27
N ALA A 177 9.14 -9.21 -8.74
CA ALA A 177 9.07 -10.49 -8.03
C ALA A 177 9.67 -10.43 -6.61
N GLU A 178 10.83 -9.79 -6.45
CA GLU A 178 11.46 -9.58 -5.14
C GLU A 178 10.60 -8.71 -4.22
N ALA A 179 10.01 -7.63 -4.75
CA ALA A 179 9.15 -6.74 -4.00
C ALA A 179 7.87 -7.44 -3.52
N LEU A 180 7.27 -8.28 -4.36
CA LEU A 180 6.08 -9.06 -4.01
C LEU A 180 6.38 -10.10 -2.92
N ARG A 181 7.50 -10.82 -3.03
CA ARG A 181 7.96 -11.74 -1.99
C ARG A 181 8.23 -11.01 -0.68
N ALA A 182 8.91 -9.86 -0.73
CA ALA A 182 9.20 -9.05 0.46
C ALA A 182 7.91 -8.54 1.12
N ALA A 183 6.94 -8.09 0.33
CA ALA A 183 5.64 -7.67 0.85
C ALA A 183 4.87 -8.83 1.50
N ALA A 184 4.88 -10.02 0.90
CA ALA A 184 4.20 -11.21 1.44
C ALA A 184 4.81 -11.74 2.74
N VAL A 185 6.12 -11.55 2.96
CA VAL A 185 6.76 -11.86 4.25
C VAL A 185 6.21 -10.98 5.37
N VAL A 186 5.92 -9.71 5.09
CA VAL A 186 5.38 -8.76 6.07
C VAL A 186 3.86 -8.88 6.20
N ASN A 187 3.18 -9.16 5.10
CA ASN A 187 1.73 -9.34 5.00
C ASN A 187 1.42 -10.81 4.71
N PRO A 188 1.54 -11.72 5.70
CA PRO A 188 1.20 -13.11 5.46
C PRO A 188 -0.28 -13.22 5.06
N PRO A 189 -0.64 -14.16 4.18
CA PRO A 189 -2.02 -14.34 3.77
C PRO A 189 -2.92 -14.64 4.98
N ALA A 190 -4.14 -14.10 4.95
CA ALA A 190 -5.19 -14.53 5.89
C ALA A 190 -5.38 -16.05 5.76
N SER A 191 -5.59 -16.72 6.89
CA SER A 191 -5.45 -18.18 7.11
C SER A 191 -5.76 -19.15 5.94
N ARG A 192 -4.96 -20.23 5.89
CA ARG A 192 -4.93 -21.37 4.93
C ARG A 192 -6.22 -22.21 4.78
N PHE A 193 -7.38 -21.77 5.25
CA PHE A 193 -8.60 -22.55 5.10
C PHE A 193 -9.09 -22.49 3.64
N PHE A 194 -9.30 -23.67 3.05
CA PHE A 194 -9.65 -23.86 1.64
C PHE A 194 -10.84 -23.00 1.20
N GLU A 195 -11.84 -22.83 2.07
CA GLU A 195 -13.03 -22.01 1.81
C GLU A 195 -12.71 -20.51 1.63
N GLN A 196 -11.76 -19.96 2.40
CA GLN A 196 -11.35 -18.55 2.25
C GLN A 196 -10.50 -18.32 1.01
N ARG A 197 -9.73 -19.33 0.56
CA ARG A 197 -8.97 -19.29 -0.70
C ARG A 197 -9.88 -19.40 -1.93
N LEU A 198 -10.95 -20.19 -1.85
CA LEU A 198 -11.99 -20.27 -2.89
C LEU A 198 -12.77 -18.97 -3.05
N LEU A 199 -12.90 -18.19 -1.98
CA LEU A 199 -13.55 -16.88 -1.97
C LEU A 199 -12.57 -15.73 -2.28
N ALA A 200 -11.27 -16.00 -2.39
CA ALA A 200 -10.28 -15.00 -2.74
C ALA A 200 -10.41 -14.68 -4.23
N ILE A 201 -10.88 -13.46 -4.53
CA ILE A 201 -11.04 -12.94 -5.89
C ILE A 201 -9.68 -12.51 -6.49
N GLU A 202 -8.67 -12.32 -5.64
CA GLU A 202 -7.31 -11.89 -5.99
C GLU A 202 -6.45 -13.02 -6.58
N ALA A 203 -5.50 -12.68 -7.47
CA ALA A 203 -4.51 -13.67 -7.91
C ALA A 203 -3.64 -14.07 -6.72
N ASP A 204 -3.45 -15.39 -6.56
CA ASP A 204 -2.51 -15.91 -5.58
C ASP A 204 -1.08 -15.42 -5.88
N LEU A 205 -0.27 -15.27 -4.85
CA LEU A 205 1.12 -14.82 -5.00
C LEU A 205 1.89 -15.73 -5.97
N ASP A 206 1.66 -17.03 -5.88
CA ASP A 206 2.33 -18.03 -6.72
C ASP A 206 1.99 -17.83 -8.20
N ASP A 207 0.71 -17.61 -8.53
CA ASP A 207 0.26 -17.34 -9.92
C ASP A 207 0.94 -16.11 -10.50
N ARG A 208 1.03 -15.04 -9.70
CA ARG A 208 1.68 -13.79 -10.11
C ARG A 208 3.18 -13.99 -10.32
N LEU A 209 3.85 -14.71 -9.42
CA LEU A 209 5.28 -15.01 -9.55
C LEU A 209 5.57 -15.88 -10.78
N ILE A 210 4.72 -16.87 -11.08
CA ILE A 210 4.82 -17.68 -12.29
C ILE A 210 4.69 -16.82 -13.55
N ALA A 211 3.77 -15.86 -13.56
CA ALA A 211 3.56 -14.96 -14.69
C ALA A 211 4.73 -13.99 -14.96
N LEU A 212 5.64 -13.80 -13.98
CA LEU A 212 6.84 -12.98 -14.13
C LEU A 212 8.03 -13.75 -14.74
N GLU A 213 7.95 -15.07 -14.85
CA GLU A 213 9.02 -15.88 -15.43
C GLU A 213 9.08 -15.76 -16.97
N PRO A 214 10.28 -15.84 -17.58
CA PRO A 214 11.58 -15.98 -16.94
C PRO A 214 12.08 -14.65 -16.36
N LEU A 215 12.58 -14.71 -15.12
CA LEU A 215 13.30 -13.57 -14.53
C LEU A 215 14.63 -13.36 -15.27
N GLU A 216 15.06 -12.09 -15.39
CA GLU A 216 16.36 -11.71 -15.96
C GLU A 216 17.51 -12.40 -15.20
N PRO A 217 18.80 -12.35 -15.55
CA PRO A 217 19.87 -12.90 -14.69
C PRO A 217 20.19 -12.01 -13.49
N THR A 218 20.63 -12.57 -12.36
CA THR A 218 21.21 -11.75 -11.28
C THR A 218 22.52 -11.16 -11.80
N ALA A 219 22.67 -9.84 -11.75
CA ALA A 219 23.92 -9.20 -12.13
C ALA A 219 25.05 -9.71 -11.21
N VAL A 220 25.86 -10.64 -11.70
CA VAL A 220 27.07 -11.07 -11.01
C VAL A 220 28.04 -9.90 -11.10
N ILE A 221 28.25 -9.21 -9.99
CA ILE A 221 29.33 -8.23 -9.88
C ILE A 221 30.63 -9.03 -10.03
N ALA A 222 31.20 -9.06 -11.23
CA ALA A 222 32.51 -9.63 -11.46
C ALA A 222 33.52 -8.81 -10.65
N ALA A 223 33.94 -9.33 -9.49
CA ALA A 223 35.03 -8.78 -8.72
C ALA A 223 36.29 -8.80 -9.60
N ARG A 224 36.62 -7.65 -10.19
CA ARG A 224 37.84 -7.47 -10.97
C ARG A 224 39.02 -7.64 -10.00
N LYS A 225 39.62 -8.83 -9.99
CA LYS A 225 40.84 -9.13 -9.23
C LYS A 225 41.90 -8.09 -9.63
N PRO A 226 42.49 -7.32 -8.69
CA PRO A 226 43.50 -6.35 -9.06
C PRO A 226 44.69 -7.10 -9.66
N ALA A 227 45.11 -6.66 -10.85
CA ALA A 227 46.27 -7.20 -11.54
C ALA A 227 47.48 -7.08 -10.62
N ALA A 228 48.09 -8.22 -10.29
CA ALA A 228 49.33 -8.27 -9.54
C ALA A 228 50.40 -7.49 -10.33
N LYS A 229 50.87 -6.37 -9.78
CA LYS A 229 52.11 -5.76 -10.26
C LYS A 229 53.26 -6.73 -9.97
N ARG A 230 54.04 -7.03 -11.00
CA ARG A 230 55.35 -7.68 -10.96
C ARG A 230 56.26 -6.93 -11.93
N PRO A 231 57.59 -6.94 -11.74
CA PRO A 231 58.37 -7.04 -10.50
C PRO A 231 58.79 -5.67 -9.94
#